data_AF-A0A9P0D1J5-F1
#
_entry.id   AF-A0A9P0D1J5-F1
#
_cell.length_a   1.000
_cell.length_b   1.000
_cell.length_c   1.000
_cell.angle_alpha   90.00
_cell.angle_beta   90.00
_cell.angle_gamma   90.00
#
_symmetry.space_group_name_H-M   'P 1'
#
loop_
_entity.id
_entity.type
_entity.pdbx_description
1 polymer ?
#
loop_
_entity_poly.entity_id
_entity_poly.type
_entity_poly.pdbx_seq_one_letter_code
_entity_poly.pdbx_strand_id
1 'polypeptide(L)'
;MFTSDAVSYMLNAERKIKAKCPQTLHVTCIVHGIHRIAEEVKNQFRDVDNFVDNVKKIFLKAPSRVKTFKEMFSALPLPPKPIITRWGTCIKAVCYFQHHYNEVRTVLESFDPRSSVAIRNCRELMDKPELLADINFVAQNFDMIPEII
;
A
#
# COMPACT_ATOMS: atom_id res chain seq x y z
N MET A 1 -1.32 -18.30 27.73
CA MET A 1 -1.37 -17.03 26.97
C MET A 1 -2.20 -17.27 25.72
N PHE A 2 -3.20 -16.43 25.47
CA PHE A 2 -4.05 -16.47 24.27
C PHE A 2 -3.75 -15.20 23.46
N THR A 3 -3.21 -15.34 22.25
CA THR A 3 -2.86 -14.19 21.40
C THR A 3 -3.81 -14.11 20.21
N SER A 4 -4.46 -12.97 20.01
CA SER A 4 -5.38 -12.77 18.87
C SER A 4 -5.54 -11.28 18.51
N ASP A 5 -6.27 -10.98 17.44
CA ASP A 5 -6.55 -9.63 16.93
C ASP A 5 -7.54 -8.80 17.79
N ALA A 6 -7.98 -9.35 18.93
CA ALA A 6 -8.88 -8.70 19.89
C ALA A 6 -10.22 -8.20 19.32
N VAL A 7 -10.66 -8.76 18.18
CA VAL A 7 -12.01 -8.52 17.66
C VAL A 7 -13.06 -9.17 18.56
N SER A 8 -14.32 -8.71 18.45
CA SER A 8 -15.40 -9.09 19.39
C SER A 8 -15.58 -10.60 19.56
N TYR A 9 -15.49 -11.40 18.49
CA TYR A 9 -15.61 -12.85 18.59
C TYR A 9 -14.38 -13.50 19.27
N MET A 10 -13.19 -12.93 19.12
CA MET A 10 -11.99 -13.41 19.83
C MET A 10 -12.05 -13.09 21.32
N LEU A 11 -12.61 -11.94 21.70
CA LEU A 11 -12.89 -11.62 23.10
C LEU A 11 -13.96 -12.57 23.68
N ASN A 12 -14.95 -12.97 22.88
CA ASN A 12 -15.92 -13.99 23.30
C ASN A 12 -15.26 -15.37 23.48
N ALA A 13 -14.35 -15.75 22.58
CA ALA A 13 -13.59 -16.98 22.69
C ALA A 13 -12.69 -16.96 23.92
N GLU A 14 -12.01 -15.84 24.20
CA GLU A 14 -11.22 -15.63 25.41
C GLU A 14 -12.05 -15.86 26.66
N ARG A 15 -13.23 -15.23 26.78
CA ARG A 15 -14.12 -15.43 27.93
C ARG A 15 -14.44 -16.91 28.18
N LYS A 16 -14.68 -17.67 27.11
CA LYS A 16 -14.91 -19.13 27.19
C LYS A 16 -13.66 -19.91 27.60
N ILE A 17 -12.48 -19.52 27.09
CA ILE A 17 -11.20 -20.13 27.44
C ILE A 17 -10.88 -19.85 28.91
N LYS A 18 -11.06 -18.62 29.38
CA LYS A 18 -10.80 -18.18 30.75
C LYS A 18 -11.67 -18.88 31.78
N ALA A 19 -12.92 -19.21 31.42
CA ALA A 19 -13.80 -20.03 32.27
C ALA A 19 -13.23 -21.44 32.55
N LYS A 20 -12.48 -22.01 31.59
CA LYS A 20 -11.82 -23.33 31.75
C LYS A 20 -10.38 -23.22 32.25
N CYS A 21 -9.72 -22.09 31.95
CA CYS A 21 -8.32 -21.84 32.26
C CYS A 21 -8.18 -20.42 32.87
N PRO A 22 -8.46 -20.24 34.16
CA PRO A 22 -8.57 -18.91 34.80
C PRO A 22 -7.31 -18.04 34.71
N GLN A 23 -6.13 -18.66 34.61
CA GLN A 23 -4.84 -17.98 34.49
C GLN A 23 -4.50 -17.54 33.06
N THR A 24 -5.42 -17.72 32.09
CA THR A 24 -5.19 -17.31 30.71
C THR A 24 -5.18 -15.79 30.59
N LEU A 25 -4.03 -15.23 30.24
CA LEU A 25 -3.88 -13.84 29.78
C LEU A 25 -4.18 -13.73 28.29
N HIS A 26 -5.08 -12.83 27.92
CA HIS A 26 -5.27 -12.39 26.53
C HIS A 26 -4.23 -11.32 26.17
N VAL A 27 -3.58 -11.48 25.02
CA VAL A 27 -2.64 -10.51 24.48
C VAL A 27 -3.08 -10.16 23.07
N THR A 28 -3.19 -8.87 22.76
CA THR A 28 -3.48 -8.45 21.39
C THR A 28 -2.26 -8.69 20.52
N CYS A 29 -2.47 -9.29 19.35
CA CYS A 29 -1.41 -9.59 18.39
C CYS A 29 -0.80 -8.28 17.87
N ILE A 30 0.50 -8.08 18.11
CA ILE A 30 1.23 -6.88 17.68
C ILE A 30 1.19 -6.73 16.15
N VAL A 31 1.30 -7.84 15.41
CA VAL A 31 1.19 -7.86 13.94
C VAL A 31 -0.15 -7.28 13.49
N HIS A 32 -1.25 -7.61 14.18
CA HIS A 32 -2.55 -7.03 13.88
C HIS A 32 -2.63 -5.54 14.25
N GLY A 33 -1.99 -5.13 15.35
CA GLY A 33 -1.86 -3.71 15.71
C GLY A 33 -1.13 -2.91 14.63
N ILE A 34 -0.04 -3.44 14.08
CA ILE A 34 0.73 -2.80 13.01
C ILE A 34 -0.07 -2.77 11.70
N HIS A 35 -0.82 -3.84 11.41
CA HIS A 35 -1.76 -3.84 10.29
C HIS A 35 -2.77 -2.69 10.44
N ARG A 36 -3.35 -2.47 11.63
CA ARG A 36 -4.26 -1.33 11.87
C ARG A 36 -3.61 0.03 11.64
N ILE A 37 -2.35 0.19 12.03
CA ILE A 37 -1.58 1.40 11.73
C ILE A 37 -1.50 1.60 10.21
N ALA A 38 -1.24 0.54 9.44
CA ALA A 38 -1.15 0.64 7.99
C ALA A 38 -2.50 1.00 7.31
N GLU A 39 -3.65 0.55 7.82
CA GLU A 39 -4.95 1.07 7.32
C GLU A 39 -5.14 2.53 7.68
N GLU A 40 -4.75 2.94 8.88
CA GLU A 40 -4.89 4.33 9.28
C GLU A 40 -4.01 5.26 8.42
N VAL A 41 -2.77 4.84 8.10
CA VAL A 41 -1.92 5.56 7.14
C VAL A 41 -2.64 5.72 5.80
N LYS A 42 -3.26 4.67 5.26
CA LYS A 42 -4.04 4.79 4.02
C LYS A 42 -5.23 5.74 4.15
N ASN A 43 -5.94 5.72 5.28
CA ASN A 43 -7.08 6.59 5.53
C ASN A 43 -6.69 8.06 5.59
N GLN A 44 -5.51 8.36 6.15
CA GLN A 44 -4.96 9.72 6.22
C GLN A 44 -4.40 10.17 4.86
N PHE A 45 -3.71 9.28 4.13
CA PHE A 45 -3.04 9.57 2.86
C PHE A 45 -3.78 8.96 1.66
N ARG A 46 -5.07 9.31 1.51
CA ARG A 46 -5.94 8.72 0.46
C ARG A 46 -5.45 8.98 -0.96
N ASP A 47 -4.84 10.13 -1.21
CA ASP A 47 -4.30 10.45 -2.54
C ASP A 47 -3.09 9.56 -2.90
N VAL A 48 -2.23 9.26 -1.92
CA VAL A 48 -1.14 8.28 -2.08
C VAL A 48 -1.70 6.89 -2.34
N ASP A 49 -2.69 6.43 -1.57
CA ASP A 49 -3.30 5.10 -1.78
C ASP A 49 -3.98 5.00 -3.16
N ASN A 50 -4.72 6.03 -3.56
CA ASN A 50 -5.34 6.12 -4.87
C ASN A 50 -4.30 6.14 -5.99
N PHE A 51 -3.19 6.86 -5.81
CA PHE A 51 -2.11 6.89 -6.79
C PHE A 51 -1.51 5.49 -6.99
N VAL A 52 -1.16 4.82 -5.88
CA VAL A 52 -0.62 3.45 -5.89
C VAL A 52 -1.57 2.47 -6.59
N ASP A 53 -2.88 2.54 -6.29
CA ASP A 53 -3.88 1.66 -6.89
C ASP A 53 -4.08 1.94 -8.40
N ASN A 54 -4.10 3.21 -8.80
CA ASN A 54 -4.19 3.56 -10.23
C ASN A 54 -2.94 3.11 -11.00
N VAL A 55 -1.72 3.31 -10.46
CA VAL A 55 -0.49 2.81 -11.10
C VAL A 55 -0.53 1.29 -11.26
N LYS A 56 -0.96 0.55 -10.23
CA LYS A 56 -1.18 -0.90 -10.33
C LYS A 56 -2.14 -1.24 -11.47
N LYS A 57 -3.30 -0.58 -11.56
CA LYS A 57 -4.30 -0.81 -12.62
C LYS A 57 -3.72 -0.55 -14.02
N ILE A 58 -2.82 0.41 -14.15
CA ILE A 58 -2.18 0.76 -15.42
C ILE A 58 -1.31 -0.40 -15.93
N PHE A 59 -0.59 -1.09 -15.05
CA PHE A 59 0.38 -2.12 -15.46
C PHE A 59 -0.10 -3.58 -15.29
N LEU A 60 -1.14 -3.86 -14.50
CA LEU A 60 -1.51 -5.22 -14.10
C LEU A 60 -1.84 -6.17 -15.27
N LYS A 61 -2.47 -5.67 -16.34
CA LYS A 61 -2.92 -6.46 -17.51
C LYS A 61 -2.67 -5.75 -18.84
N ALA A 62 -1.55 -5.04 -18.96
CA ALA A 62 -1.24 -4.27 -20.15
C ALA A 62 0.21 -4.49 -20.62
N PRO A 63 0.46 -5.55 -21.40
CA PRO A 63 1.79 -5.87 -21.90
C PRO A 63 2.42 -4.73 -22.71
N SER A 64 1.61 -3.99 -23.49
CA SER A 64 2.08 -2.82 -24.25
C SER A 64 2.63 -1.72 -23.33
N ARG A 65 1.92 -1.37 -22.25
CA ARG A 65 2.35 -0.37 -21.27
C ARG A 65 3.59 -0.82 -20.49
N VAL A 66 3.66 -2.11 -20.15
CA VAL A 66 4.85 -2.72 -19.54
C VAL A 66 6.05 -2.67 -20.49
N LYS A 67 5.83 -2.93 -21.78
CA LYS A 67 6.87 -2.83 -22.82
C LYS A 67 7.39 -1.40 -22.92
N THR A 68 6.51 -0.40 -23.04
CA THR A 68 6.90 1.02 -23.06
C THR A 68 7.70 1.42 -21.82
N PHE A 69 7.28 1.01 -20.63
CA PHE A 69 8.03 1.27 -19.40
C PHE A 69 9.47 0.75 -19.49
N LYS A 70 9.65 -0.50 -19.93
CA LYS A 70 10.98 -1.13 -20.08
C LYS A 70 11.80 -0.54 -21.22
N GLU A 71 11.17 -0.05 -22.28
CA GLU A 71 11.87 0.63 -23.38
C GLU A 71 12.41 1.99 -22.95
N MET A 72 11.65 2.73 -22.14
CA MET A 72 12.08 4.03 -21.59
C MET A 72 13.10 3.87 -20.45
N PHE A 73 12.92 2.86 -19.60
CA PHE A 73 13.70 2.64 -18.38
C PHE A 73 14.05 1.15 -18.19
N SER A 74 14.98 0.65 -19.01
CA SER A 74 15.32 -0.77 -19.08
C SER A 74 15.94 -1.34 -17.80
N ALA A 75 16.61 -0.51 -17.01
CA ALA A 75 17.24 -0.89 -15.75
C ALA A 75 16.30 -0.79 -14.53
N LEU A 76 15.13 -0.15 -14.66
CA LEU A 76 14.22 0.05 -13.53
C LEU A 76 13.29 -1.15 -13.35
N PRO A 77 13.07 -1.61 -12.11
CA PRO A 77 12.02 -2.59 -11.85
C PRO A 77 10.65 -1.99 -12.12
N LEU A 78 9.71 -2.81 -12.58
CA LEU A 78 8.33 -2.39 -12.74
C LEU A 78 7.73 -1.97 -11.38
N PRO A 79 6.78 -1.02 -11.37
CA PRO A 79 6.07 -0.65 -10.16
C PRO A 79 5.51 -1.89 -9.44
N PRO A 80 5.68 -1.99 -8.10
CA PRO A 80 5.13 -3.10 -7.33
C PRO A 80 3.63 -3.26 -7.54
N LYS A 81 3.14 -4.49 -7.37
CA LYS A 81 1.72 -4.83 -7.49
C LYS A 81 1.13 -5.06 -6.09
N PRO A 82 0.68 -4.01 -5.40
CA PRO A 82 0.17 -4.14 -4.04
C PRO A 82 -1.08 -5.03 -3.99
N ILE A 83 -1.17 -5.84 -2.94
CA ILE A 83 -2.30 -6.71 -2.63
C ILE A 83 -3.22 -5.95 -1.69
N ILE A 84 -4.51 -5.88 -2.04
CA ILE A 84 -5.50 -5.08 -1.29
C ILE A 84 -5.59 -5.51 0.17
N THR A 85 -5.46 -6.82 0.44
CA THR A 85 -5.56 -7.44 1.76
C THR A 85 -4.23 -7.50 2.52
N ARG A 86 -3.13 -6.97 1.99
CA ARG A 86 -1.81 -6.96 2.65
C ARG A 86 -1.18 -5.58 2.56
N TRP A 87 -1.44 -4.70 3.52
CA TRP A 87 -1.05 -3.29 3.39
C TRP A 87 0.43 -3.00 3.45
N GLY A 88 1.25 -3.90 4.02
CA GLY A 88 2.70 -3.83 3.86
C GLY A 88 3.12 -3.76 2.38
N THR A 89 2.38 -4.41 1.47
CA THR A 89 2.68 -4.32 0.02
C THR A 89 2.33 -2.96 -0.59
N CYS A 90 1.37 -2.21 -0.02
CA CYS A 90 1.06 -0.85 -0.46
C CYS A 90 2.19 0.11 -0.05
N ILE A 91 2.63 0.05 1.20
CA ILE A 91 3.75 0.87 1.68
C ILE A 91 5.04 0.54 0.92
N LYS A 92 5.31 -0.73 0.61
CA LYS A 92 6.41 -1.12 -0.31
C LYS A 92 6.32 -0.43 -1.68
N ALA A 93 5.11 -0.25 -2.23
CA ALA A 93 4.91 0.50 -3.46
C ALA A 93 5.19 1.99 -3.26
N VAL A 94 4.78 2.57 -2.13
CA VAL A 94 5.09 3.97 -1.79
C VAL A 94 6.61 4.19 -1.70
N CYS A 95 7.36 3.29 -1.04
CA CYS A 95 8.81 3.35 -0.98
C CYS A 95 9.46 3.26 -2.38
N TYR A 96 8.89 2.46 -3.30
CA TYR A 96 9.32 2.45 -4.70
C TYR A 96 9.09 3.82 -5.37
N PHE A 97 7.91 4.42 -5.18
CA PHE A 97 7.59 5.72 -5.79
C PHE A 97 8.42 6.85 -5.23
N GLN A 98 8.82 6.81 -3.95
CA GLN A 98 9.75 7.77 -3.38
C GLN A 98 11.06 7.89 -4.19
N HIS A 99 11.57 6.77 -4.70
CA HIS A 99 12.86 6.71 -5.41
C HIS A 99 12.72 6.86 -6.93
N HIS A 100 11.54 6.59 -7.50
CA HIS A 100 11.33 6.51 -8.95
C HIS A 100 10.17 7.39 -9.43
N TYR A 101 9.80 8.42 -8.66
CA TYR A 101 8.62 9.24 -8.94
C TYR A 101 8.69 9.87 -10.33
N ASN A 102 9.83 10.45 -10.68
CA ASN A 102 10.01 11.20 -11.93
C ASN A 102 10.00 10.27 -13.15
N GLU A 103 10.61 9.10 -13.05
CA GLU A 103 10.62 8.10 -14.11
C GLU A 103 9.22 7.55 -14.34
N VAL A 104 8.51 7.21 -13.25
CA VAL A 104 7.11 6.79 -13.32
C VAL A 104 6.25 7.91 -13.93
N ARG A 105 6.41 9.16 -13.49
CA ARG A 105 5.72 10.32 -14.06
C ARG A 105 5.94 10.42 -15.57
N THR A 106 7.18 10.33 -16.01
CA THR A 106 7.55 10.40 -17.42
C THR A 106 6.87 9.30 -18.25
N VAL A 107 6.84 8.05 -17.74
CA VAL A 107 6.12 6.95 -18.43
C VAL A 107 4.61 7.21 -18.43
N LEU A 108 4.03 7.67 -17.32
CA LEU A 108 2.59 7.91 -17.25
C LEU A 108 2.16 9.07 -18.18
N GLU A 109 2.99 10.08 -18.36
CA GLU A 109 2.81 11.21 -19.27
C GLU A 109 2.94 10.80 -20.75
N SER A 110 3.66 9.71 -21.06
CA SER A 110 3.81 9.22 -22.44
C SER A 110 2.58 8.46 -22.98
N PHE A 111 1.66 8.01 -22.12
CA PHE A 111 0.46 7.30 -22.54
C PHE A 111 -0.67 8.23 -23.04
N ASP A 112 -1.66 7.73 -23.79
CA ASP A 112 -2.87 8.52 -24.09
C ASP A 112 -3.78 8.56 -22.84
N PRO A 113 -4.10 9.74 -22.27
CA PRO A 113 -4.96 9.85 -21.09
C PRO A 113 -6.39 9.33 -21.33
N ARG A 114 -6.83 9.21 -22.59
CA ARG A 114 -8.15 8.66 -22.96
C ARG A 114 -8.16 7.13 -22.98
N SER A 115 -7.00 6.49 -23.03
CA SER A 115 -6.88 5.02 -23.11
C SER A 115 -7.24 4.30 -21.81
N SER A 116 -7.21 5.01 -20.67
CA SER A 116 -7.58 4.44 -19.38
C SER A 116 -7.93 5.53 -18.36
N VAL A 117 -9.05 5.36 -17.66
CA VAL A 117 -9.43 6.21 -16.52
C VAL A 117 -8.33 6.25 -15.45
N ALA A 118 -7.63 5.13 -15.23
CA ALA A 118 -6.54 5.07 -14.26
C ALA A 118 -5.37 5.99 -14.63
N ILE A 119 -5.06 6.14 -15.93
CA ILE A 119 -4.01 7.06 -16.39
C ILE A 119 -4.42 8.49 -16.12
N ARG A 120 -5.66 8.86 -16.46
CA ARG A 120 -6.19 10.20 -16.18
C ARG A 120 -6.14 10.52 -14.68
N ASN A 121 -6.66 9.62 -13.85
CA ASN A 121 -6.66 9.80 -12.39
C ASN A 121 -5.23 9.92 -11.83
N CYS A 122 -4.27 9.12 -12.31
CA CYS A 122 -2.87 9.25 -11.91
C CYS A 122 -2.29 10.62 -12.24
N ARG A 123 -2.59 11.16 -13.44
CA ARG A 123 -2.11 12.49 -13.84
C ARG A 123 -2.72 13.59 -13.00
N GLU A 124 -4.03 13.55 -12.78
CA GLU A 124 -4.72 14.50 -11.90
C GLU A 124 -4.13 14.49 -10.48
N LEU A 125 -3.76 13.31 -9.97
CA LEU A 125 -3.06 13.18 -8.69
C LEU A 125 -1.63 13.74 -8.73
N MET A 126 -0.89 13.55 -9.83
CA MET A 126 0.47 14.07 -10.02
C MET A 126 0.53 15.60 -10.17
N ASP A 127 -0.59 16.23 -10.52
CA ASP A 127 -0.73 17.69 -10.56
C ASP A 127 -0.96 18.30 -9.17
N LYS A 128 -1.30 17.48 -8.16
CA LYS A 128 -1.39 17.92 -6.77
C LYS A 128 0.00 18.17 -6.19
N PRO A 129 0.32 19.39 -5.71
CA PRO A 129 1.64 19.70 -5.19
C PRO A 129 2.02 18.88 -3.95
N GLU A 130 1.04 18.44 -3.17
CA GLU A 130 1.22 17.65 -1.96
C GLU A 130 1.56 16.17 -2.21
N LEU A 131 1.24 15.59 -3.37
CA LEU A 131 1.35 14.14 -3.57
C LEU A 131 2.78 13.63 -3.33
N LEU A 132 3.78 14.32 -3.88
CA LEU A 132 5.17 13.92 -3.70
C LEU A 132 5.63 14.09 -2.24
N ALA A 133 5.17 15.16 -1.57
CA ALA A 133 5.47 15.38 -0.15
C ALA A 133 4.86 14.27 0.71
N ASP A 134 3.62 13.87 0.44
CA ASP A 134 2.93 12.80 1.15
C ASP A 134 3.56 11.42 0.89
N ILE A 135 3.96 11.13 -0.36
CA ILE A 135 4.73 9.91 -0.69
C ILE A 135 6.01 9.86 0.14
N ASN A 136 6.76 10.98 0.19
CA ASN A 136 8.00 11.06 0.96
C ASN A 136 7.74 10.88 2.46
N PHE A 137 6.72 11.53 3.00
CA PHE A 137 6.36 11.41 4.41
C PHE A 137 5.99 9.96 4.76
N VAL A 138 5.12 9.32 3.96
CA VAL A 138 4.69 7.95 4.22
C VAL A 138 5.87 6.99 4.13
N ALA A 139 6.70 7.11 3.11
CA ALA A 139 7.87 6.24 2.97
C ALA A 139 8.85 6.42 4.13
N GLN A 140 9.19 7.65 4.52
CA GLN A 140 10.17 7.92 5.58
C GLN A 140 9.71 7.49 6.98
N ASN A 141 8.41 7.50 7.26
CA ASN A 141 7.89 7.23 8.60
C ASN A 141 7.35 5.79 8.77
N PHE A 142 7.07 5.08 7.67
CA PHE A 142 6.39 3.78 7.73
C PHE A 142 7.07 2.67 6.91
N ASP A 143 8.27 2.89 6.35
CA ASP A 143 9.04 1.89 5.58
C ASP A 143 9.33 0.59 6.34
N MET A 144 9.30 0.60 7.66
CA MET A 144 9.48 -0.59 8.49
C MET A 144 8.25 -1.52 8.52
N ILE A 145 7.05 -0.99 8.28
CA ILE A 145 5.80 -1.77 8.37
C ILE A 145 5.84 -3.03 7.47
N PRO A 146 6.23 -2.94 6.19
CA PRO A 146 6.26 -4.08 5.28
C PRO A 146 7.22 -5.22 5.65
N GLU A 147 8.14 -4.99 6.59
CA GLU A 147 9.06 -6.02 7.09
C GLU A 147 8.47 -6.74 8.31
N ILE A 148 7.38 -6.21 8.89
CA ILE A 148 6.73 -6.74 10.09
C ILE A 148 5.39 -7.43 9.76
N ILE A 149 4.68 -6.99 8.71
CA ILE A 149 3.34 -7.49 8.31
C ILE A 149 3.22 -7.97 6.87
#